data_AF-A0A449IRD9-F1
#
_entry.id   AF-A0A449IRD9-F1
#
_cell.length_a   1.000
_cell.length_b   1.000
_cell.length_c   1.000
_cell.angle_alpha   90.00
_cell.angle_beta   90.00
_cell.angle_gamma   90.00
#
_symmetry.space_group_name_H-M   'P 1'
#
loop_
_entity.id
_entity.type
_entity.pdbx_description
1 polymer ?
#
loop_
_entity_poly.entity_id
_entity_poly.type
_entity_poly.pdbx_seq_one_letter_code
_entity_poly.pdbx_strand_id
1 'polypeptide(L)'
;MKIGIDFGTSYSSAAAFRNGRIEHVMFDGQPQFRTSVFFPDRAVDISGFELTSLHEQEISEGIRSAKASYAQRLADYNKDIAAIEMRARAAARNKTPMSEEEKAERRDMIAKPFLSRDQDLRESAVNAIKRRWLSDEIAKAKEADIHLDTAIFGEEAIDALFIYESGRLVQSPKSMLGFRLERVQRGYITGIVTRILKHIREQASLQLGQEITQATLGRPVKFRSSIGPDGGLQAIAILTEAALAAGFEKVDFLHEPSAAAVGYHTSSATAHHALIVDIGGGTTDIALAKVGTKDTQPHILNTWGEPKGGTDVDLGLSLRSVMPLFGKGVCPELLAPVFMDAASVSDLNRQKSFRGRRFLHTPLPYASRLAELQKPGIPVRLNRDVEKLKIELSKTARSECSLSYIEPSLVAQATDTHLALGAESFMRSFEQLLAQVSKETQEYTPVLFLTGGMSRAPYVIEAVKQAFPRCDIAPSEASLGVVDGLSVYASLTQR
;
A
#
# COMPACT_ATOMS: atom_id res chain seq x y z
N MET A 1 28.61 -11.68 -2.83
CA MET A 1 27.50 -12.66 -2.74
C MET A 1 26.28 -12.16 -3.52
N LYS A 2 25.38 -13.05 -3.96
CA LYS A 2 24.14 -12.69 -4.68
C LYS A 2 22.89 -12.91 -3.82
N ILE A 3 21.95 -11.96 -3.83
CA ILE A 3 20.66 -12.05 -3.11
C ILE A 3 19.47 -11.86 -4.05
N GLY A 4 18.29 -12.33 -3.63
CA GLY A 4 17.01 -12.02 -4.25
C GLY A 4 16.40 -10.77 -3.60
N ILE A 5 15.84 -9.86 -4.41
CA ILE A 5 15.20 -8.64 -3.91
C ILE A 5 13.83 -8.50 -4.61
N ASP A 6 12.76 -8.55 -3.82
CA ASP A 6 11.45 -8.10 -4.26
C ASP A 6 11.33 -6.60 -3.95
N PHE A 7 11.56 -5.78 -4.97
CA PHE A 7 11.31 -4.35 -4.90
C PHE A 7 9.83 -4.10 -5.21
N GLY A 8 8.95 -4.32 -4.23
CA GLY A 8 7.50 -4.27 -4.43
C GLY A 8 6.91 -2.86 -4.51
N THR A 9 5.60 -2.80 -4.80
CA THR A 9 4.86 -1.52 -4.85
C THR A 9 4.60 -0.99 -3.44
N SER A 10 4.09 -1.84 -2.55
CA SER A 10 3.76 -1.46 -1.17
C SER A 10 4.89 -1.82 -0.21
N TYR A 11 5.48 -3.01 -0.35
CA TYR A 11 6.52 -3.52 0.53
C TYR A 11 7.70 -4.02 -0.29
N SER A 12 8.91 -3.84 0.24
CA SER A 12 10.13 -4.41 -0.30
C SER A 12 10.67 -5.45 0.67
N SER A 13 11.25 -6.52 0.13
CA SER A 13 11.90 -7.58 0.89
C SER A 13 13.15 -8.08 0.16
N ALA A 14 14.05 -8.70 0.90
CA ALA A 14 15.23 -9.33 0.34
C ALA A 14 15.56 -10.60 1.09
N ALA A 15 16.16 -11.57 0.39
CA ALA A 15 16.56 -12.83 0.99
C ALA A 15 17.78 -13.43 0.28
N ALA A 16 18.52 -14.22 1.03
CA ALA A 16 19.60 -15.05 0.53
C ALA A 16 19.23 -16.53 0.64
N PHE A 17 19.69 -17.34 -0.31
CA PHE A 17 19.65 -18.80 -0.16
C PHE A 17 21.05 -19.31 0.16
N ARG A 18 21.25 -19.81 1.38
CA ARG A 18 22.54 -20.32 1.89
C ARG A 18 22.31 -21.59 2.68
N ASN A 19 23.25 -22.54 2.58
CA ASN A 19 23.22 -23.79 3.35
C ASN A 19 21.89 -24.57 3.22
N GLY A 20 21.27 -24.51 2.03
CA GLY A 20 19.99 -25.17 1.75
C GLY A 20 18.77 -24.51 2.41
N ARG A 21 18.89 -23.27 2.90
CA ARG A 21 17.81 -22.53 3.57
C ARG A 21 17.71 -21.11 3.04
N ILE A 22 16.50 -20.58 3.10
CA ILE A 22 16.22 -19.17 2.85
C ILE A 22 16.49 -18.40 4.14
N GLU A 23 17.30 -17.35 4.03
CA GLU A 23 17.60 -16.40 5.10
C GLU A 23 17.06 -15.03 4.66
N HIS A 24 15.93 -14.60 5.23
CA HIS A 24 15.36 -13.27 4.98
C HIS A 24 16.22 -12.19 5.60
N VAL A 25 16.38 -11.08 4.88
CA VAL A 25 16.98 -9.85 5.41
C VAL A 25 15.94 -9.16 6.27
N MET A 26 16.31 -8.87 7.52
CA MET A 26 15.46 -8.26 8.53
C MET A 26 15.67 -6.74 8.52
N PHE A 27 14.56 -6.00 8.46
CA PHE A 27 14.49 -4.55 8.54
C PHE A 27 13.71 -4.21 9.81
N ASP A 28 14.39 -3.68 10.82
CA ASP A 28 13.80 -3.40 12.13
C ASP A 28 13.03 -4.59 12.73
N GLY A 29 13.61 -5.78 12.57
CA GLY A 29 13.05 -7.05 13.06
C GLY A 29 11.92 -7.64 12.21
N GLN A 30 11.60 -7.06 11.05
CA GLN A 30 10.60 -7.57 10.10
C GLN A 30 11.24 -8.07 8.80
N PRO A 31 10.71 -9.11 8.13
CA PRO A 31 11.29 -9.67 6.89
C PRO A 31 11.03 -8.79 5.65
N GLN A 32 10.30 -7.70 5.81
CA GLN A 32 9.96 -6.74 4.77
C GLN A 32 9.73 -5.36 5.40
N PHE A 33 9.89 -4.30 4.62
CA PHE A 33 9.59 -2.93 5.03
C PHE A 33 8.76 -2.24 3.96
N ARG A 34 7.98 -1.22 4.33
CA ARG A 34 7.20 -0.46 3.35
C ARG A 34 8.14 0.24 2.37
N THR A 35 7.83 0.19 1.08
CA THR A 35 8.62 0.82 0.02
C THR A 35 8.39 2.34 -0.01
N SER A 36 8.78 2.99 1.08
CA SER A 36 8.69 4.42 1.32
C SER A 36 10.06 4.95 1.72
N VAL A 37 10.34 6.18 1.33
CA VAL A 37 11.51 6.92 1.77
C VAL A 37 11.12 8.36 2.06
N PHE A 38 11.66 8.90 3.14
CA PHE A 38 11.49 10.28 3.53
C PHE A 38 12.84 10.99 3.59
N PHE A 39 12.91 12.14 2.93
CA PHE A 39 14.04 13.04 2.97
C PHE A 39 13.64 14.27 3.78
N PRO A 40 14.04 14.38 5.06
CA PRO A 40 13.82 15.60 5.83
C PRO A 40 14.57 16.76 5.15
N ASP A 41 13.99 17.97 5.17
CA ASP A 41 14.68 19.16 4.68
C ASP A 41 15.84 19.56 5.64
N ARG A 42 15.72 19.16 6.92
CA ARG A 42 16.77 19.24 7.94
C ARG A 42 16.75 17.97 8.78
N ALA A 43 17.77 17.10 8.67
CA ALA A 43 17.82 15.90 9.51
C ALA A 43 18.44 16.22 10.88
N VAL A 44 17.70 15.87 11.93
CA VAL A 44 18.19 15.77 13.32
C VAL A 44 18.14 14.30 13.71
N ASP A 45 19.13 13.82 14.45
CA ASP A 45 19.14 12.44 14.94
C ASP A 45 17.99 12.21 15.95
N ILE A 46 16.98 11.43 15.53
CA ILE A 46 15.82 11.09 16.36
C ILE A 46 16.07 9.92 17.30
N SER A 47 17.21 9.22 17.19
CA SER A 47 17.52 8.07 18.05
C SER A 47 17.70 8.47 19.51
N GLY A 48 17.98 9.75 19.78
CA GLY A 48 18.04 10.32 21.13
C GLY A 48 16.67 10.61 21.77
N PHE A 49 15.56 10.36 21.07
CA PHE A 49 14.23 10.53 21.65
C PHE A 49 13.84 9.33 22.52
N GLU A 50 13.60 9.60 23.80
CA GLU A 50 13.05 8.62 24.74
C GLU A 50 11.74 9.12 25.37
N LEU A 51 10.78 8.21 25.56
CA LEU A 51 9.55 8.51 26.28
C LEU A 51 9.86 8.64 27.78
N THR A 52 9.50 9.79 28.34
CA THR A 52 9.61 10.05 29.78
C THR A 52 8.36 9.59 30.51
N SER A 53 8.41 9.48 31.83
CA SER A 53 7.23 9.20 32.66
C SER A 53 6.12 10.24 32.48
N LEU A 54 6.47 11.50 32.20
CA LEU A 54 5.51 12.57 31.89
C LEU A 54 4.85 12.34 30.53
N HIS A 55 5.62 11.90 29.52
CA HIS A 55 5.07 11.54 28.21
C HIS A 55 4.08 10.38 28.30
N GLU A 56 4.37 9.36 29.12
CA GLU A 56 3.45 8.23 29.35
C GLU A 56 2.14 8.66 30.03
N GLN A 57 2.20 9.64 30.94
CA GLN A 57 1.00 10.23 31.54
C GLN A 57 0.17 10.99 30.49
N GLU A 58 0.81 11.82 29.67
CA GLU A 58 0.14 12.56 28.59
C GLU A 58 -0.52 11.61 27.57
N ILE A 59 0.17 10.53 27.17
CA ILE A 59 -0.40 9.48 26.30
C ILE A 59 -1.65 8.86 26.94
N SER A 60 -1.56 8.50 28.21
CA SER A 60 -2.66 7.87 28.95
C SER A 60 -3.87 8.81 29.10
N GLU A 61 -3.63 10.11 29.31
CA GLU A 61 -4.66 11.14 29.33
C GLU A 61 -5.30 11.34 27.95
N GLY A 62 -4.49 11.39 26.89
CA GLY A 62 -4.95 11.48 25.51
C GLY A 62 -5.85 10.31 25.11
N ILE A 63 -5.46 9.07 25.44
CA ILE A 63 -6.29 7.87 25.19
C ILE A 63 -7.60 7.94 25.97
N ARG A 64 -7.57 8.34 27.25
CA ARG A 64 -8.80 8.50 28.06
C ARG A 64 -9.73 9.56 27.47
N SER A 65 -9.18 10.69 27.05
CA SER A 65 -9.93 11.77 26.40
C SER A 65 -10.56 11.31 25.08
N ALA A 66 -9.81 10.59 24.24
CA ALA A 66 -10.33 10.02 23.00
C ALA A 66 -11.48 9.02 23.23
N LYS A 67 -11.35 8.15 24.24
CA LYS A 67 -12.41 7.21 24.66
C LYS A 67 -13.65 7.93 25.18
N ALA A 68 -13.49 8.99 25.97
CA ALA A 68 -14.61 9.81 26.45
C ALA A 68 -15.33 10.51 25.29
N SER A 69 -14.57 11.08 24.34
CA SER A 69 -15.11 11.67 23.12
C SER A 69 -15.87 10.65 22.26
N TYR A 70 -15.36 9.43 22.15
CA TYR A 70 -16.07 8.32 21.50
C TYR A 70 -17.40 8.00 22.20
N ALA A 71 -17.40 7.87 23.53
CA ALA A 71 -18.60 7.56 24.30
C ALA A 71 -19.69 8.63 24.10
N GLN A 72 -19.29 9.91 24.03
CA GLN A 72 -20.19 11.01 23.73
C GLN A 72 -20.78 10.89 22.31
N ARG A 73 -19.94 10.69 21.28
CA ARG A 73 -20.42 10.47 19.91
C ARG A 73 -21.38 9.27 19.82
N LEU A 74 -21.11 8.20 20.57
CA LEU A 74 -21.98 7.01 20.59
C LEU A 74 -23.33 7.32 21.22
N ALA A 75 -23.38 8.16 22.25
CA ALA A 75 -24.63 8.62 22.84
C ALA A 75 -25.44 9.46 21.85
N ASP A 76 -24.80 10.38 21.11
CA ASP A 76 -25.44 11.19 20.07
C ASP A 76 -25.98 10.32 18.94
N TYR A 77 -25.19 9.35 18.46
CA TYR A 77 -25.64 8.35 17.48
C TYR A 77 -26.91 7.62 17.94
N ASN A 78 -26.90 7.08 19.16
CA ASN A 78 -28.05 6.35 19.70
C ASN A 78 -29.30 7.24 19.79
N LYS A 79 -29.11 8.52 20.14
CA LYS A 79 -30.20 9.52 20.19
C LYS A 79 -30.79 9.77 18.81
N ASP A 80 -29.95 9.89 17.78
CA ASP A 80 -30.43 10.15 16.42
C ASP A 80 -31.14 8.93 15.80
N ILE A 81 -30.63 7.72 16.07
CA ILE A 81 -31.32 6.47 15.69
C ILE A 81 -32.70 6.39 16.36
N ALA A 82 -32.79 6.68 17.66
CA ALA A 82 -34.05 6.71 18.37
C ALA A 82 -35.02 7.76 17.81
N ALA A 83 -34.51 8.91 17.33
CA ALA A 83 -35.32 9.94 16.69
C ALA A 83 -35.93 9.47 15.35
N ILE A 84 -35.23 8.64 14.58
CA ILE A 84 -35.79 8.02 13.36
C ILE A 84 -36.96 7.11 13.72
N GLU A 85 -36.80 6.25 14.72
CA GLU A 85 -37.88 5.36 15.16
C GLU A 85 -39.10 6.11 15.68
N MET A 86 -38.87 7.18 16.46
CA MET A 86 -39.93 8.06 16.94
C MET A 86 -40.70 8.73 15.79
N ARG A 87 -40.00 9.25 14.78
CA ARG A 87 -40.63 9.84 13.59
C ARG A 87 -41.41 8.81 12.79
N ALA A 88 -40.88 7.60 12.63
CA ALA A 88 -41.58 6.51 11.96
C ALA A 88 -42.90 6.14 12.69
N ARG A 89 -42.89 6.08 14.03
CA ARG A 89 -44.09 5.84 14.84
C ARG A 89 -45.10 6.97 14.71
N ALA A 90 -44.65 8.24 14.70
CA ALA A 90 -45.52 9.39 14.50
C ALA A 90 -46.16 9.41 13.10
N ALA A 91 -45.39 9.09 12.06
CA ALA A 91 -45.87 9.02 10.69
C ALA A 91 -46.92 7.90 10.50
N ALA A 92 -46.71 6.75 11.14
CA ALA A 92 -47.70 5.67 11.19
C ALA A 92 -49.02 6.11 11.86
N ARG A 93 -48.96 6.90 12.95
CA ARG A 93 -50.16 7.48 13.60
C ARG A 93 -50.91 8.47 12.69
N ASN A 94 -50.19 9.18 11.83
CA ASN A 94 -50.75 10.14 10.87
C ASN A 94 -51.15 9.49 9.53
N LYS A 95 -51.25 8.15 9.47
CA LYS A 95 -51.62 7.37 8.26
C LYS A 95 -50.65 7.52 7.08
N THR A 96 -49.41 7.93 7.33
CA THR A 96 -48.31 7.98 6.34
C THR A 96 -47.11 7.16 6.84
N PRO A 97 -47.24 5.82 6.93
CA PRO A 97 -46.17 4.98 7.45
C PRO A 97 -44.95 5.00 6.53
N MET A 98 -43.78 5.22 7.12
CA MET A 98 -42.51 5.06 6.41
C MET A 98 -42.27 3.59 6.08
N SER A 99 -41.77 3.31 4.87
CA SER A 99 -41.37 1.96 4.49
C SER A 99 -40.13 1.50 5.28
N GLU A 100 -39.89 0.19 5.34
CA GLU A 100 -38.65 -0.33 5.98
C GLU A 100 -37.39 0.08 5.22
N GLU A 101 -37.48 0.22 3.89
CA GLU A 101 -36.40 0.72 3.04
C GLU A 101 -36.07 2.19 3.34
N GLU A 102 -37.08 3.06 3.47
CA GLU A 102 -36.87 4.48 3.85
C GLU A 102 -36.25 4.62 5.26
N LYS A 103 -36.60 3.72 6.18
CA LYS A 103 -35.98 3.68 7.51
C LYS A 103 -34.53 3.20 7.43
N ALA A 104 -34.24 2.22 6.58
CA ALA A 104 -32.89 1.71 6.38
C ALA A 104 -31.99 2.77 5.76
N GLU A 105 -32.43 3.45 4.70
CA GLU A 105 -31.70 4.56 4.07
C GLU A 105 -31.38 5.65 5.08
N ARG A 106 -32.36 6.08 5.88
CA ARG A 106 -32.14 7.12 6.90
C ARG A 106 -31.21 6.67 8.03
N ARG A 107 -31.21 5.39 8.41
CA ARG A 107 -30.24 4.86 9.39
C ARG A 107 -28.84 4.82 8.80
N ASP A 108 -28.70 4.46 7.53
CA ASP A 108 -27.41 4.43 6.84
C ASP A 108 -26.83 5.81 6.58
N MET A 109 -27.68 6.86 6.56
CA MET A 109 -27.21 8.25 6.58
C MET A 109 -26.59 8.67 7.93
N ILE A 110 -26.78 7.88 9.01
CA ILE A 110 -26.25 8.19 10.33
C ILE A 110 -25.06 7.27 10.64
N ALA A 111 -23.91 7.91 10.63
CA ALA A 111 -22.61 7.37 11.00
C ALA A 111 -22.59 6.83 12.45
N LYS A 112 -22.52 5.49 12.62
CA LYS A 112 -22.17 4.95 13.95
C LYS A 112 -20.69 5.23 14.21
N PRO A 113 -20.33 5.90 15.30
CA PRO A 113 -18.92 6.14 15.62
C PRO A 113 -18.25 4.82 15.94
N PHE A 114 -16.97 4.70 15.57
CA PHE A 114 -16.11 3.59 15.93
C PHE A 114 -15.08 4.03 16.97
N LEU A 115 -14.67 3.08 17.82
CA LEU A 115 -13.60 3.32 18.77
C LEU A 115 -12.30 2.86 18.13
N SER A 116 -11.40 3.79 17.82
CA SER A 116 -10.04 3.47 17.38
C SER A 116 -9.36 2.52 18.37
N ARG A 117 -8.51 1.62 17.89
CA ARG A 117 -7.82 0.68 18.78
C ARG A 117 -6.89 1.46 19.71
N ASP A 118 -6.70 0.95 20.92
CA ASP A 118 -5.80 1.58 21.90
C ASP A 118 -4.40 1.79 21.35
N GLN A 119 -3.93 0.87 20.49
CA GLN A 119 -2.65 0.99 19.80
C GLN A 119 -2.62 2.20 18.86
N ASP A 120 -3.64 2.40 18.02
CA ASP A 120 -3.70 3.53 17.07
C ASP A 120 -3.76 4.88 17.82
N LEU A 121 -4.49 4.92 18.94
CA LEU A 121 -4.59 6.10 19.80
C LEU A 121 -3.24 6.40 20.47
N ARG A 122 -2.53 5.36 20.93
CA ARG A 122 -1.20 5.49 21.51
C ARG A 122 -0.18 5.99 20.47
N GLU A 123 -0.13 5.39 19.29
CA GLU A 123 0.75 5.82 18.19
C GLU A 123 0.53 7.30 17.83
N SER A 124 -0.74 7.71 17.74
CA SER A 124 -1.10 9.11 17.47
C SER A 124 -0.60 10.07 18.56
N ALA A 125 -0.71 9.69 19.84
CA ALA A 125 -0.24 10.48 20.97
C ALA A 125 1.30 10.55 21.02
N VAL A 126 1.98 9.42 20.83
CA VAL A 126 3.45 9.36 20.75
C VAL A 126 3.98 10.26 19.63
N ASN A 127 3.35 10.23 18.45
CA ASN A 127 3.75 11.05 17.32
C ASN A 127 3.50 12.55 17.55
N ALA A 128 2.52 12.94 18.38
CA ALA A 128 2.34 14.32 18.80
C ALA A 128 3.46 14.80 19.73
N ILE A 129 3.90 13.95 20.66
CA ILE A 129 5.00 14.23 21.56
C ILE A 129 6.33 14.32 20.81
N LYS A 130 6.61 13.35 19.93
CA LYS A 130 7.81 13.33 19.08
C LYS A 130 7.93 14.58 18.23
N ARG A 131 6.83 15.06 17.63
CA ARG A 131 6.78 16.32 16.86
C ARG A 131 7.27 17.50 17.68
N ARG A 132 6.72 17.66 18.88
CA ARG A 132 7.08 18.77 19.77
C ARG A 132 8.54 18.72 20.17
N TRP A 133 9.03 17.54 20.56
CA TRP A 133 10.46 17.34 20.84
C TRP A 133 11.34 17.66 19.64
N LEU A 134 10.99 17.17 18.44
CA LEU A 134 11.79 17.41 17.24
C LEU A 134 11.80 18.91 16.87
N SER A 135 10.66 19.59 16.99
CA SER A 135 10.60 21.04 16.79
C SER A 135 11.56 21.78 17.72
N ASP A 136 11.64 21.36 18.99
CA ASP A 136 12.56 21.94 19.96
C ASP A 136 14.03 21.65 19.60
N GLU A 137 14.35 20.45 19.11
CA GLU A 137 15.71 20.09 18.70
C GLU A 137 16.13 20.80 17.40
N ILE A 138 15.25 20.91 16.40
CA ILE A 138 15.50 21.69 15.17
C ILE A 138 15.74 23.16 15.51
N ALA A 139 15.03 23.71 16.51
CA ALA A 139 15.23 25.08 16.97
C ALA A 139 16.59 25.27 17.69
N LYS A 140 17.15 24.22 18.30
CA LYS A 140 18.45 24.26 18.98
C LYS A 140 19.64 23.98 18.06
N ALA A 141 19.44 23.25 16.96
CA ALA A 141 20.50 22.86 16.03
C ALA A 141 21.12 24.08 15.31
N LYS A 142 22.45 24.16 15.27
CA LYS A 142 23.18 25.14 14.44
C LYS A 142 23.14 24.70 12.96
N GLU A 143 23.23 25.64 12.02
CA GLU A 143 23.20 25.35 10.57
C GLU A 143 24.20 24.28 10.10
N ALA A 144 25.33 24.12 10.80
CA ALA A 144 26.37 23.14 10.48
C ALA A 144 26.10 21.71 10.99
N ASP A 145 25.15 21.51 11.91
CA ASP A 145 24.81 20.19 12.47
C ASP A 145 23.69 19.47 11.69
N ILE A 146 23.23 20.09 10.59
CA ILE A 146 22.12 19.57 9.78
C ILE A 146 22.69 18.60 8.74
N HIS A 147 22.37 17.31 8.87
CA HIS A 147 22.67 16.33 7.84
C HIS A 147 21.69 16.46 6.67
N LEU A 148 22.20 16.83 5.50
CA LEU A 148 21.40 17.08 4.28
C LEU A 148 21.01 15.79 3.52
N ASP A 149 21.50 14.62 3.95
CA ASP A 149 21.40 13.36 3.18
C ASP A 149 20.82 12.16 3.96
N THR A 150 20.30 12.37 5.18
CA THR A 150 19.75 11.27 5.98
C THR A 150 18.38 10.85 5.45
N ALA A 151 18.31 9.68 4.83
CA ALA A 151 17.06 9.09 4.34
C ALA A 151 16.46 8.18 5.41
N ILE A 152 15.16 8.34 5.69
CA ILE A 152 14.40 7.44 6.57
C ILE A 152 13.59 6.52 5.67
N PHE A 153 13.62 5.20 5.93
CA PHE A 153 12.97 4.18 5.10
C PHE A 153 11.80 3.53 5.83
N GLY A 154 11.01 2.72 5.14
CA GLY A 154 10.03 1.86 5.81
C GLY A 154 8.77 2.60 6.27
N GLU A 155 8.19 2.09 7.36
CA GLU A 155 6.99 2.69 7.96
C GLU A 155 7.37 4.01 8.68
N GLU A 156 8.60 4.04 9.22
CA GLU A 156 9.25 5.19 9.85
C GLU A 156 9.36 6.37 8.89
N ALA A 157 9.52 6.15 7.59
CA ALA A 157 9.54 7.22 6.59
C ALA A 157 8.24 8.03 6.60
N ILE A 158 7.11 7.33 6.71
CA ILE A 158 5.80 7.98 6.71
C ILE A 158 5.58 8.70 8.03
N ASP A 159 5.97 8.07 9.13
CA ASP A 159 5.87 8.69 10.44
C ASP A 159 6.82 9.90 10.55
N ALA A 160 7.99 9.86 9.93
CA ALA A 160 8.93 10.96 9.87
C ALA A 160 8.39 12.18 9.13
N LEU A 161 7.62 12.00 8.04
CA LEU A 161 6.89 13.12 7.44
C LEU A 161 6.01 13.83 8.48
N PHE A 162 5.38 13.05 9.37
CA PHE A 162 4.55 13.62 10.41
C PHE A 162 5.37 14.32 11.49
N ILE A 163 6.58 13.85 11.78
CA ILE A 163 7.42 14.42 12.84
C ILE A 163 8.12 15.70 12.35
N TYR A 164 8.71 15.72 11.14
CA TYR A 164 9.54 16.83 10.65
C TYR A 164 8.76 18.02 10.07
N GLU A 165 7.47 17.85 9.72
CA GLU A 165 6.58 18.84 9.07
C GLU A 165 7.08 19.45 7.73
N SER A 166 8.35 19.22 7.37
CA SER A 166 9.03 19.66 6.16
C SER A 166 9.98 18.56 5.66
N GLY A 167 9.92 18.27 4.37
CA GLY A 167 10.64 17.16 3.74
C GLY A 167 9.85 16.50 2.62
N ARG A 168 10.45 15.50 1.98
CA ARG A 168 9.92 14.84 0.79
C ARG A 168 9.70 13.36 1.07
N LEU A 169 8.44 12.99 1.26
CA LEU A 169 8.01 11.58 1.30
C LEU A 169 7.76 11.07 -0.12
N VAL A 170 8.37 9.95 -0.46
CA VAL A 170 8.09 9.21 -1.69
C VAL A 170 7.64 7.81 -1.30
N GLN A 171 6.44 7.42 -1.72
CA GLN A 171 5.87 6.10 -1.53
C GLN A 171 5.74 5.40 -2.88
N SER A 172 5.94 4.08 -2.90
CA SER A 172 5.74 3.24 -4.08
C SER A 172 6.51 3.73 -5.33
N PRO A 173 7.81 4.04 -5.23
CA PRO A 173 8.61 4.50 -6.38
C PRO A 173 8.54 3.53 -7.56
N LYS A 174 8.37 2.21 -7.33
CA LYS A 174 8.14 1.20 -8.38
C LYS A 174 6.99 1.58 -9.32
N SER A 175 5.88 2.10 -8.77
CA SER A 175 4.70 2.48 -9.55
C SER A 175 4.94 3.70 -10.43
N MET A 176 5.98 4.49 -10.17
CA MET A 176 6.34 5.68 -10.95
C MET A 176 7.20 5.35 -12.17
N LEU A 177 7.88 4.19 -12.16
CA LEU A 177 8.95 3.86 -13.10
C LEU A 177 8.49 3.75 -14.55
N GLY A 178 7.25 3.28 -14.78
CA GLY A 178 6.69 3.14 -16.12
C GLY A 178 5.92 4.36 -16.61
N PHE A 179 5.82 5.43 -15.82
CA PHE A 179 5.12 6.66 -16.20
C PHE A 179 6.02 7.59 -17.02
N ARG A 180 5.43 8.58 -17.69
CA ARG A 180 6.20 9.62 -18.38
C ARG A 180 6.95 10.48 -17.35
N LEU A 181 8.27 10.32 -17.31
CA LEU A 181 9.16 11.08 -16.45
C LEU A 181 10.01 12.04 -17.30
N GLU A 182 9.93 13.34 -16.99
CA GLU A 182 10.88 14.32 -17.52
C GLU A 182 12.29 14.04 -16.99
N ARG A 183 13.34 14.56 -17.65
CA ARG A 183 14.75 14.29 -17.30
C ARG A 183 15.06 14.49 -15.81
N VAL A 184 14.56 15.58 -15.22
CA VAL A 184 14.77 15.91 -13.79
C VAL A 184 14.00 14.93 -12.89
N GLN A 185 12.75 14.60 -13.24
CA GLN A 185 11.94 13.63 -12.49
C GLN A 185 12.57 12.24 -12.54
N ARG A 186 13.07 11.82 -13.71
CA ARG A 186 13.77 10.53 -13.87
C ARG A 186 14.99 10.46 -12.97
N GLY A 187 15.87 11.47 -13.00
CA GLY A 187 17.06 11.49 -12.13
C GLY A 187 16.70 11.45 -10.64
N TYR A 188 15.65 12.17 -10.23
CA TYR A 188 15.15 12.15 -8.86
C TYR A 188 14.63 10.77 -8.45
N ILE A 189 13.80 10.13 -9.27
CA ILE A 189 13.26 8.79 -9.02
C ILE A 189 14.37 7.73 -9.03
N THR A 190 15.32 7.79 -9.97
CA THR A 190 16.49 6.90 -9.97
C THR A 190 17.24 7.03 -8.64
N GLY A 191 17.54 8.24 -8.18
CA GLY A 191 18.25 8.46 -6.92
C GLY A 191 17.50 7.93 -5.69
N ILE A 192 16.16 8.00 -5.68
CA ILE A 192 15.32 7.41 -4.64
C ILE A 192 15.46 5.89 -4.63
N VAL A 193 15.31 5.26 -5.79
CA VAL A 193 15.45 3.80 -5.94
C VAL A 193 16.86 3.36 -5.53
N THR A 194 17.90 4.12 -5.92
CA THR A 194 19.29 3.86 -5.52
C THR A 194 19.43 3.81 -4.01
N ARG A 195 18.87 4.79 -3.30
CA ARG A 195 18.97 4.84 -1.83
C ARG A 195 18.25 3.66 -1.16
N ILE A 196 17.09 3.25 -1.67
CA ILE A 196 16.37 2.08 -1.14
C ILE A 196 17.16 0.79 -1.40
N LEU A 197 17.66 0.60 -2.62
CA LEU A 197 18.46 -0.59 -2.97
C LEU A 197 19.79 -0.63 -2.21
N LYS A 198 20.41 0.53 -1.97
CA LYS A 198 21.62 0.65 -1.15
C LYS A 198 21.32 0.25 0.30
N HIS A 199 20.22 0.75 0.88
CA HIS A 199 19.78 0.36 2.22
C HIS A 199 19.58 -1.15 2.33
N ILE A 200 18.89 -1.78 1.36
CA ILE A 200 18.73 -3.25 1.30
C ILE A 200 20.08 -3.96 1.25
N ARG A 201 20.99 -3.53 0.38
CA ARG A 201 22.33 -4.12 0.23
C ARG A 201 23.14 -4.03 1.53
N GLU A 202 23.11 -2.89 2.18
CA GLU A 202 23.86 -2.63 3.43
C GLU A 202 23.30 -3.46 4.58
N GLN A 203 21.97 -3.48 4.78
CA GLN A 203 21.34 -4.32 5.80
C GLN A 203 21.61 -5.81 5.56
N ALA A 204 21.50 -6.27 4.31
CA ALA A 204 21.82 -7.64 3.94
C ALA A 204 23.29 -7.98 4.22
N SER A 205 24.22 -7.07 3.86
CA SER A 205 25.65 -7.30 4.07
C SER A 205 26.02 -7.38 5.55
N LEU A 206 25.43 -6.50 6.37
CA LEU A 206 25.60 -6.49 7.81
C LEU A 206 25.06 -7.77 8.45
N GLN A 207 23.82 -8.14 8.13
CA GLN A 207 23.17 -9.32 8.70
C GLN A 207 23.88 -10.63 8.32
N LEU A 208 24.26 -10.76 7.05
CA LEU A 208 24.85 -11.99 6.51
C LEU A 208 26.36 -12.11 6.77
N GLY A 209 26.97 -11.05 7.32
CA GLY A 209 28.42 -10.96 7.60
C GLY A 209 29.29 -11.04 6.35
N GLN A 210 28.74 -10.72 5.18
CA GLN A 210 29.41 -10.87 3.89
C GLN A 210 28.96 -9.77 2.93
N GLU A 211 29.90 -9.23 2.14
CA GLU A 211 29.58 -8.23 1.13
C GLU A 211 28.63 -8.77 0.04
N ILE A 212 27.52 -8.06 -0.14
CA ILE A 212 26.56 -8.31 -1.21
C ILE A 212 26.95 -7.48 -2.45
N THR A 213 27.30 -8.18 -3.53
CA THR A 213 27.80 -7.57 -4.77
C THR A 213 26.88 -7.80 -5.97
N GLN A 214 25.93 -8.75 -5.89
CA GLN A 214 25.02 -9.05 -6.98
C GLN A 214 23.56 -9.16 -6.48
N ALA A 215 22.59 -8.91 -7.36
CA ALA A 215 21.17 -9.10 -7.03
C ALA A 215 20.35 -9.67 -8.18
N THR A 216 19.33 -10.47 -7.87
CA THR A 216 18.21 -10.74 -8.78
C THR A 216 17.00 -9.94 -8.30
N LEU A 217 16.52 -9.02 -9.14
CA LEU A 217 15.34 -8.20 -8.88
C LEU A 217 14.08 -8.86 -9.44
N GLY A 218 13.01 -8.89 -8.65
CA GLY A 218 11.66 -9.19 -9.12
C GLY A 218 11.16 -8.10 -10.07
N ARG A 219 10.47 -8.50 -11.14
CA ARG A 219 9.70 -7.59 -11.99
C ARG A 219 8.31 -8.17 -12.33
N PRO A 220 7.28 -7.33 -12.52
CA PRO A 220 6.01 -7.81 -13.03
C PRO A 220 6.16 -8.33 -14.46
N VAL A 221 5.21 -9.14 -14.92
CA VAL A 221 5.11 -9.55 -16.33
C VAL A 221 4.91 -8.30 -17.19
N LYS A 222 4.05 -7.39 -16.71
CA LYS A 222 3.80 -6.08 -17.34
C LYS A 222 3.83 -4.96 -16.31
N PHE A 223 4.78 -4.03 -16.48
CA PHE A 223 4.84 -2.81 -15.67
C PHE A 223 3.61 -1.93 -15.93
N ARG A 224 3.11 -1.29 -14.87
CA ARG A 224 2.16 -0.17 -15.00
C ARG A 224 2.84 0.97 -15.75
N SER A 225 2.18 1.46 -16.80
CA SER A 225 2.75 2.52 -17.64
C SER A 225 1.71 3.48 -18.19
N SER A 226 2.09 4.76 -18.28
CA SER A 226 1.35 5.80 -18.99
C SER A 226 1.86 6.03 -20.43
N ILE A 227 2.87 5.29 -20.87
CA ILE A 227 3.53 5.41 -22.18
C ILE A 227 3.56 4.07 -22.94
N GLY A 228 2.67 3.14 -22.57
CA GLY A 228 2.54 1.86 -23.25
C GLY A 228 3.74 0.92 -23.01
N PRO A 229 4.14 0.11 -24.01
CA PRO A 229 5.24 -0.86 -23.86
C PRO A 229 6.59 -0.24 -23.45
N ASP A 230 6.85 1.00 -23.87
CA ASP A 230 8.09 1.72 -23.57
C ASP A 230 8.30 1.94 -22.07
N GLY A 231 7.22 1.99 -21.27
CA GLY A 231 7.33 2.15 -19.83
C GLY A 231 7.99 0.96 -19.14
N GLY A 232 7.82 -0.25 -19.66
CA GLY A 232 8.50 -1.44 -19.13
C GLY A 232 10.02 -1.37 -19.37
N LEU A 233 10.43 -0.93 -20.56
CA LEU A 233 11.85 -0.72 -20.88
C LEU A 233 12.46 0.38 -20.01
N GLN A 234 11.74 1.50 -19.84
CA GLN A 234 12.16 2.58 -18.95
C GLN A 234 12.31 2.10 -17.51
N ALA A 235 11.36 1.32 -17.00
CA ALA A 235 11.41 0.82 -15.62
C ALA A 235 12.61 -0.10 -15.38
N ILE A 236 12.89 -1.03 -16.29
CA ILE A 236 14.07 -1.91 -16.21
C ILE A 236 15.36 -1.08 -16.29
N ALA A 237 15.42 -0.07 -17.16
CA ALA A 237 16.58 0.80 -17.27
C ALA A 237 16.84 1.58 -15.97
N ILE A 238 15.80 2.19 -15.38
CA ILE A 238 15.91 2.92 -14.10
C ILE A 238 16.34 1.97 -12.96
N LEU A 239 15.74 0.77 -12.88
CA LEU A 239 16.11 -0.21 -11.84
C LEU A 239 17.57 -0.66 -11.97
N THR A 240 18.02 -0.93 -13.20
CA THR A 240 19.41 -1.29 -13.48
C THR A 240 20.36 -0.17 -13.09
N GLU A 241 20.09 1.06 -13.55
CA GLU A 241 20.89 2.25 -13.25
C GLU A 241 20.97 2.48 -11.72
N ALA A 242 19.83 2.41 -11.04
CA ALA A 242 19.74 2.61 -9.60
C ALA A 242 20.49 1.53 -8.81
N ALA A 243 20.40 0.27 -9.22
CA ALA A 243 21.07 -0.84 -8.56
C ALA A 243 22.60 -0.78 -8.75
N LEU A 244 23.09 -0.45 -9.94
CA LEU A 244 24.53 -0.21 -10.15
C LEU A 244 25.03 0.94 -9.28
N ALA A 245 24.28 2.05 -9.22
CA ALA A 245 24.60 3.19 -8.36
C ALA A 245 24.51 2.86 -6.86
N ALA A 246 23.73 1.84 -6.48
CA ALA A 246 23.62 1.35 -5.10
C ALA A 246 24.82 0.49 -4.67
N GLY A 247 25.72 0.15 -5.61
CA GLY A 247 26.92 -0.64 -5.36
C GLY A 247 26.76 -2.13 -5.65
N PHE A 248 25.75 -2.53 -6.43
CA PHE A 248 25.73 -3.87 -7.03
C PHE A 248 26.60 -3.87 -8.30
N GLU A 249 27.47 -4.86 -8.46
CA GLU A 249 28.29 -5.05 -9.65
C GLU A 249 27.47 -5.63 -10.81
N LYS A 250 26.48 -6.47 -10.49
CA LYS A 250 25.64 -7.15 -11.47
C LYS A 250 24.23 -7.36 -10.96
N VAL A 251 23.27 -7.15 -11.87
CA VAL A 251 21.85 -7.31 -11.60
C VAL A 251 21.19 -8.03 -12.76
N ASP A 252 20.27 -8.94 -12.44
CA ASP A 252 19.36 -9.59 -13.39
C ASP A 252 17.93 -9.54 -12.86
N PHE A 253 16.98 -9.87 -13.73
CA PHE A 253 15.56 -9.75 -13.45
C PHE A 253 14.85 -11.09 -13.67
N LEU A 254 13.92 -11.40 -12.78
CA LEU A 254 13.01 -12.54 -12.92
C LEU A 254 11.57 -12.04 -12.80
N HIS A 255 10.67 -12.60 -13.59
CA HIS A 255 9.24 -12.34 -13.42
C HIS A 255 8.79 -12.79 -12.03
N GLU A 256 8.05 -11.95 -11.32
CA GLU A 256 7.57 -12.22 -9.96
C GLU A 256 6.80 -13.55 -9.82
N PRO A 257 5.82 -13.89 -10.69
CA PRO A 257 5.14 -15.18 -10.58
C PRO A 257 6.06 -16.36 -10.94
N SER A 258 7.07 -16.15 -11.81
CA SER A 258 8.09 -17.17 -12.09
C SER A 258 9.03 -17.37 -10.92
N ALA A 259 9.37 -16.31 -10.18
CA ALA A 259 10.13 -16.41 -8.95
C ALA A 259 9.35 -17.22 -7.92
N ALA A 260 8.09 -16.88 -7.65
CA ALA A 260 7.25 -17.67 -6.75
C ALA A 260 7.14 -19.15 -7.19
N ALA A 261 7.10 -19.44 -8.50
CA ALA A 261 7.19 -20.81 -9.01
C ALA A 261 8.52 -21.51 -8.64
N VAL A 262 9.65 -20.80 -8.66
CA VAL A 262 10.96 -21.34 -8.22
C VAL A 262 10.92 -21.72 -6.74
N GLY A 263 10.37 -20.85 -5.88
CA GLY A 263 10.22 -21.16 -4.45
C GLY A 263 9.31 -22.37 -4.21
N TYR A 264 8.18 -22.43 -4.93
CA TYR A 264 7.24 -23.56 -4.83
C TYR A 264 7.84 -24.86 -5.36
N HIS A 265 8.67 -24.80 -6.42
CA HIS A 265 9.40 -25.94 -6.95
C HIS A 265 10.33 -26.58 -5.92
N THR A 266 11.07 -25.78 -5.15
CA THR A 266 11.99 -26.29 -4.13
C THR A 266 11.28 -27.02 -2.98
N SER A 267 10.05 -26.65 -2.66
CA SER A 267 9.24 -27.33 -1.63
C SER A 267 8.39 -28.48 -2.16
N SER A 268 8.30 -28.64 -3.48
CA SER A 268 7.47 -29.67 -4.13
C SER A 268 8.23 -30.97 -4.35
N ALA A 269 7.81 -32.06 -3.70
CA ALA A 269 8.47 -33.36 -3.84
C ALA A 269 8.11 -34.12 -5.12
N THR A 270 6.95 -33.83 -5.72
CA THR A 270 6.42 -34.57 -6.88
C THR A 270 6.12 -33.63 -8.03
N ALA A 271 6.43 -34.07 -9.25
CA ALA A 271 6.21 -33.29 -10.44
C ALA A 271 4.72 -33.06 -10.71
N HIS A 272 4.29 -31.81 -10.80
CA HIS A 272 2.91 -31.43 -11.12
C HIS A 272 2.85 -30.04 -11.76
N HIS A 273 1.67 -29.65 -12.27
CA HIS A 273 1.44 -28.30 -12.78
C HIS A 273 0.95 -27.41 -11.64
N ALA A 274 1.47 -26.19 -11.58
CA ALA A 274 1.08 -25.17 -10.64
C ALA A 274 0.71 -23.88 -11.38
N LEU A 275 -0.37 -23.23 -10.95
CA LEU A 275 -0.78 -21.92 -11.45
C LEU A 275 -0.52 -20.90 -10.34
N ILE A 276 0.56 -20.15 -10.51
CA ILE A 276 0.96 -19.08 -9.60
C ILE A 276 0.13 -17.85 -9.93
N VAL A 277 -0.58 -17.30 -8.95
CA VAL A 277 -1.35 -16.06 -9.07
C VAL A 277 -0.79 -15.05 -8.08
N ASP A 278 0.00 -14.11 -8.59
CA ASP A 278 0.62 -13.03 -7.83
C ASP A 278 -0.19 -11.74 -7.97
N ILE A 279 -0.70 -11.23 -6.85
CA ILE A 279 -1.50 -10.00 -6.82
C ILE A 279 -0.87 -9.04 -5.82
N GLY A 280 -0.07 -8.12 -6.37
CA GLY A 280 0.62 -7.09 -5.62
C GLY A 280 -0.20 -5.81 -5.48
N GLY A 281 0.47 -4.75 -5.03
CA GLY A 281 -0.12 -3.41 -4.97
C GLY A 281 -0.38 -2.82 -6.36
N GLY A 282 0.51 -3.07 -7.32
CA GLY A 282 0.48 -2.39 -8.63
C GLY A 282 0.02 -3.25 -9.81
N THR A 283 0.17 -4.58 -9.72
CA THR A 283 0.03 -5.53 -10.83
C THR A 283 -0.60 -6.84 -10.37
N THR A 284 -1.14 -7.57 -11.34
CA THR A 284 -1.63 -8.94 -11.21
C THR A 284 -0.94 -9.77 -12.26
N ASP A 285 -0.14 -10.74 -11.83
CA ASP A 285 0.74 -11.52 -12.68
C ASP A 285 0.50 -13.01 -12.42
N ILE A 286 0.34 -13.79 -13.49
CA ILE A 286 0.03 -15.23 -13.41
C ILE A 286 1.08 -16.02 -14.18
N ALA A 287 1.53 -17.15 -13.63
CA ALA A 287 2.41 -18.08 -14.33
C ALA A 287 1.90 -19.51 -14.21
N LEU A 288 1.82 -20.22 -15.34
CA LEU A 288 1.67 -21.68 -15.35
C LEU A 288 3.07 -22.29 -15.38
N ALA A 289 3.36 -23.16 -14.43
CA ALA A 289 4.66 -23.82 -14.32
C ALA A 289 4.51 -25.32 -14.05
N LYS A 290 5.47 -26.11 -14.51
CA LYS A 290 5.68 -27.48 -14.03
C LYS A 290 6.74 -27.44 -12.93
N VAL A 291 6.35 -27.83 -11.73
CA VAL A 291 7.14 -27.77 -10.49
C VAL A 291 7.37 -29.17 -9.92
N GLY A 292 8.31 -29.33 -9.00
CA GLY A 292 8.64 -30.61 -8.35
C GLY A 292 9.27 -31.64 -9.29
N THR A 293 9.82 -31.19 -10.42
CA THR A 293 10.64 -32.04 -11.30
C THR A 293 12.02 -32.27 -10.68
N LYS A 294 12.81 -33.17 -11.27
CA LYS A 294 14.20 -33.41 -10.85
C LYS A 294 15.16 -32.30 -11.30
N ASP A 295 14.68 -31.35 -12.12
CA ASP A 295 15.46 -30.24 -12.62
C ASP A 295 15.70 -29.21 -11.51
N THR A 296 16.76 -28.41 -11.64
CA THR A 296 17.09 -27.39 -10.64
C THR A 296 16.13 -26.22 -10.62
N GLN A 297 15.35 -26.03 -11.70
CA GLN A 297 14.38 -24.95 -11.86
C GLN A 297 13.05 -25.49 -12.40
N PRO A 298 11.91 -24.85 -12.09
CA PRO A 298 10.64 -25.19 -12.70
C PRO A 298 10.63 -24.86 -14.19
N HIS A 299 9.78 -25.56 -14.95
CA HIS A 299 9.53 -25.22 -16.34
C HIS A 299 8.35 -24.27 -16.42
N ILE A 300 8.63 -22.99 -16.69
CA ILE A 300 7.58 -21.99 -16.93
C ILE A 300 6.97 -22.24 -18.31
N LEU A 301 5.67 -22.58 -18.34
CA LEU A 301 4.95 -22.90 -19.57
C LEU A 301 4.39 -21.63 -20.23
N ASN A 302 3.79 -20.74 -19.43
CA ASN A 302 3.27 -19.47 -19.92
C ASN A 302 3.13 -18.45 -18.79
N THR A 303 3.04 -17.16 -19.13
CA THR A 303 2.80 -16.06 -18.19
C THR A 303 1.78 -15.06 -18.73
N TRP A 304 1.00 -14.48 -17.83
CA TRP A 304 0.02 -13.44 -18.11
C TRP A 304 0.17 -12.31 -17.11
N GLY A 305 -0.16 -11.07 -17.51
CA GLY A 305 0.01 -9.92 -16.62
C GLY A 305 -0.90 -8.75 -16.96
N GLU A 306 -1.52 -8.20 -15.93
CA GLU A 306 -2.34 -6.99 -15.99
C GLU A 306 -1.73 -5.93 -15.06
N PRO A 307 -1.52 -4.68 -15.51
CA PRO A 307 -0.98 -3.60 -14.69
C PRO A 307 -2.01 -3.02 -13.69
N LYS A 308 -2.78 -3.89 -13.04
CA LYS A 308 -3.79 -3.56 -12.03
C LYS A 308 -3.58 -4.42 -10.77
N GLY A 309 -3.77 -3.83 -9.61
CA GLY A 309 -3.57 -4.49 -8.31
C GLY A 309 -4.29 -3.77 -7.17
N GLY A 310 -3.82 -3.99 -5.94
CA GLY A 310 -4.44 -3.45 -4.74
C GLY A 310 -4.64 -1.93 -4.70
N THR A 311 -3.77 -1.16 -5.38
CA THR A 311 -3.81 0.30 -5.45
C THR A 311 -4.96 0.83 -6.32
N ASP A 312 -5.47 0.05 -7.28
CA ASP A 312 -6.67 0.43 -8.04
C ASP A 312 -7.92 0.33 -7.16
N VAL A 313 -7.94 -0.63 -6.24
CA VAL A 313 -9.01 -0.76 -5.24
C VAL A 313 -8.91 0.37 -4.21
N ASP A 314 -7.70 0.76 -3.80
CA ASP A 314 -7.49 1.93 -2.93
C ASP A 314 -8.01 3.21 -3.57
N LEU A 315 -7.66 3.45 -4.85
CA LEU A 315 -8.17 4.58 -5.62
C LEU A 315 -9.70 4.55 -5.71
N GLY A 316 -10.28 3.41 -6.07
CA GLY A 316 -11.73 3.22 -6.16
C GLY A 316 -12.43 3.51 -4.83
N LEU A 317 -11.94 2.91 -3.72
CA LEU A 317 -12.47 3.13 -2.39
C LEU A 317 -12.37 4.60 -1.96
N SER A 318 -11.24 5.24 -2.22
CA SER A 318 -11.02 6.67 -1.94
C SER A 318 -12.05 7.54 -2.64
N LEU A 319 -12.27 7.31 -3.94
CA LEU A 319 -13.24 8.07 -4.74
C LEU A 319 -14.69 7.87 -4.27
N ARG A 320 -15.01 6.74 -3.65
CA ARG A 320 -16.36 6.40 -3.17
C ARG A 320 -16.62 6.86 -1.75
N SER A 321 -15.66 6.71 -0.84
CA SER A 321 -15.87 6.91 0.60
C SER A 321 -15.15 8.13 1.19
N VAL A 322 -14.03 8.55 0.61
CA VAL A 322 -13.16 9.59 1.19
C VAL A 322 -13.30 10.93 0.45
N MET A 323 -13.19 10.92 -0.87
CA MET A 323 -13.27 12.11 -1.71
C MET A 323 -14.60 12.90 -1.61
N PRO A 324 -15.76 12.30 -1.26
CA PRO A 324 -16.95 13.07 -0.93
C PRO A 324 -16.76 14.08 0.22
N LEU A 325 -15.89 13.77 1.20
CA LEU A 325 -15.53 14.71 2.27
C LEU A 325 -14.80 15.95 1.76
N PHE A 326 -14.22 15.87 0.55
CA PHE A 326 -13.53 16.96 -0.14
C PHE A 326 -14.39 17.60 -1.24
N GLY A 327 -15.68 17.24 -1.31
CA GLY A 327 -16.66 17.86 -2.20
C GLY A 327 -17.01 17.03 -3.44
N LYS A 328 -16.50 15.80 -3.59
CA LYS A 328 -16.81 14.96 -4.75
C LYS A 328 -18.28 14.57 -4.76
N GLY A 329 -19.00 14.97 -5.82
CA GLY A 329 -20.43 14.70 -5.96
C GLY A 329 -21.32 15.60 -5.08
N VAL A 330 -20.72 16.53 -4.33
CA VAL A 330 -21.43 17.53 -3.53
C VAL A 330 -21.25 18.92 -4.12
N CYS A 331 -20.03 19.27 -4.52
CA CYS A 331 -19.68 20.54 -5.14
C CYS A 331 -19.71 20.40 -6.67
N PRO A 332 -20.69 20.98 -7.38
CA PRO A 332 -20.85 20.82 -8.83
C PRO A 332 -19.67 21.36 -9.64
N GLU A 333 -18.96 22.36 -9.11
CA GLU A 333 -17.78 22.96 -9.73
C GLU A 333 -16.52 22.09 -9.65
N LEU A 334 -16.53 21.06 -8.79
CA LEU A 334 -15.44 20.10 -8.62
C LEU A 334 -15.68 18.86 -9.49
N LEU A 335 -15.11 18.88 -10.69
CA LEU A 335 -15.20 17.77 -11.62
C LEU A 335 -14.41 16.54 -11.15
N ALA A 336 -14.81 15.35 -11.60
CA ALA A 336 -14.16 14.08 -11.25
C ALA A 336 -12.62 14.06 -11.39
N PRO A 337 -12.01 14.68 -12.44
CA PRO A 337 -10.55 14.72 -12.57
C PRO A 337 -9.80 15.35 -11.38
N VAL A 338 -10.42 16.26 -10.64
CA VAL A 338 -9.80 16.89 -9.44
C VAL A 338 -9.45 15.82 -8.41
N PHE A 339 -10.41 14.95 -8.13
CA PHE A 339 -10.27 13.90 -7.12
C PHE A 339 -9.42 12.73 -7.61
N MET A 340 -9.48 12.43 -8.92
CA MET A 340 -8.55 11.49 -9.54
C MET A 340 -7.11 11.98 -9.38
N ASP A 341 -6.85 13.24 -9.68
CA ASP A 341 -5.51 13.81 -9.61
C ASP A 341 -5.00 13.83 -8.17
N ALA A 342 -5.86 14.16 -7.19
CA ALA A 342 -5.55 14.13 -5.77
C ALA A 342 -5.22 12.72 -5.25
N ALA A 343 -6.01 11.72 -5.64
CA ALA A 343 -5.87 10.35 -5.17
C ALA A 343 -4.74 9.58 -5.88
N SER A 344 -4.33 9.97 -7.09
CA SER A 344 -3.30 9.27 -7.89
C SER A 344 -1.87 9.63 -7.48
N VAL A 345 -1.45 9.24 -6.27
CA VAL A 345 -0.14 9.63 -5.69
C VAL A 345 1.08 9.11 -6.44
N SER A 346 0.94 8.02 -7.21
CA SER A 346 2.01 7.49 -8.06
C SER A 346 2.21 8.26 -9.37
N ASP A 347 1.27 9.12 -9.76
CA ASP A 347 1.36 9.92 -10.98
C ASP A 347 1.80 11.35 -10.64
N LEU A 348 3.10 11.62 -10.79
CA LEU A 348 3.71 12.90 -10.45
C LEU A 348 3.11 14.08 -11.25
N ASN A 349 2.64 13.84 -12.47
CA ASN A 349 2.08 14.88 -13.32
C ASN A 349 0.67 15.26 -12.85
N ARG A 350 -0.13 14.27 -12.46
CA ARG A 350 -1.43 14.49 -11.82
C ARG A 350 -1.31 15.19 -10.47
N GLN A 351 -0.36 14.76 -9.64
CA GLN A 351 -0.10 15.42 -8.36
C GLN A 351 0.34 16.88 -8.54
N LYS A 352 1.16 17.17 -9.56
CA LYS A 352 1.53 18.54 -9.93
C LYS A 352 0.31 19.35 -10.38
N SER A 353 -0.56 18.78 -11.21
CA SER A 353 -1.83 19.38 -11.64
C SER A 353 -2.73 19.71 -10.45
N PHE A 354 -2.96 18.77 -9.54
CA PHE A 354 -3.78 18.95 -8.34
C PHE A 354 -3.24 20.06 -7.44
N ARG A 355 -1.93 20.07 -7.13
CA ARG A 355 -1.30 21.11 -6.29
C ARG A 355 -1.36 22.51 -6.91
N GLY A 356 -1.32 22.61 -8.23
CA GLY A 356 -1.40 23.89 -8.93
C GLY A 356 -2.82 24.48 -9.02
N ARG A 357 -3.85 23.70 -8.67
CA ARG A 357 -5.25 24.11 -8.84
C ARG A 357 -5.68 25.09 -7.75
N ARG A 358 -6.53 26.05 -8.11
CA ARG A 358 -7.17 26.97 -7.16
C ARG A 358 -8.64 26.61 -6.99
N PHE A 359 -9.15 26.70 -5.76
CA PHE A 359 -10.52 26.34 -5.38
C PHE A 359 -11.33 27.58 -4.94
N LEU A 360 -11.28 28.66 -5.73
CA LEU A 360 -11.81 29.99 -5.36
C LEU A 360 -13.33 30.02 -5.15
N HIS A 361 -14.07 29.16 -5.84
CA HIS A 361 -15.54 29.11 -5.79
C HIS A 361 -16.06 27.94 -4.95
N THR A 362 -15.16 27.19 -4.31
CA THR A 362 -15.54 26.03 -3.53
C THR A 362 -16.02 26.45 -2.15
N PRO A 363 -17.20 26.00 -1.69
CA PRO A 363 -17.71 26.38 -0.38
C PRO A 363 -16.89 25.74 0.75
N LEU A 364 -16.91 26.37 1.92
CA LEU A 364 -16.45 25.75 3.16
C LEU A 364 -17.41 24.61 3.58
N PRO A 365 -16.92 23.52 4.18
CA PRO A 365 -15.53 23.26 4.54
C PRO A 365 -14.67 22.65 3.41
N TYR A 366 -15.22 22.39 2.23
CA TYR A 366 -14.50 21.67 1.17
C TYR A 366 -13.26 22.42 0.67
N ALA A 367 -13.33 23.74 0.56
CA ALA A 367 -12.18 24.55 0.18
C ALA A 367 -11.02 24.44 1.18
N SER A 368 -11.29 24.48 2.49
CA SER A 368 -10.24 24.34 3.52
C SER A 368 -9.67 22.92 3.52
N ARG A 369 -10.52 21.90 3.39
CA ARG A 369 -10.08 20.50 3.30
C ARG A 369 -9.19 20.25 2.09
N LEU A 370 -9.54 20.80 0.92
CA LEU A 370 -8.74 20.70 -0.30
C LEU A 370 -7.41 21.45 -0.19
N ALA A 371 -7.40 22.63 0.45
CA ALA A 371 -6.17 23.37 0.70
C ALA A 371 -5.20 22.58 1.61
N GLU A 372 -5.73 21.94 2.66
CA GLU A 372 -4.94 21.03 3.51
C GLU A 372 -4.45 19.81 2.73
N LEU A 373 -5.31 19.21 1.90
CA LEU A 373 -4.92 18.08 1.06
C LEU A 373 -3.84 18.44 0.02
N GLN A 374 -3.73 19.70 -0.41
CA GLN A 374 -2.68 20.14 -1.33
C GLN A 374 -1.30 20.26 -0.68
N LYS A 375 -1.20 20.23 0.66
CA LYS A 375 0.09 20.32 1.35
C LYS A 375 0.97 19.09 1.04
N PRO A 376 2.30 19.26 0.97
CA PRO A 376 3.23 18.16 0.73
C PRO A 376 2.99 16.97 1.67
N GLY A 377 2.96 15.76 1.11
CA GLY A 377 2.83 14.52 1.88
C GLY A 377 1.42 14.17 2.38
N ILE A 378 0.49 15.13 2.46
CA ILE A 378 -0.89 14.88 2.90
C ILE A 378 -1.66 13.91 1.95
N PRO A 379 -1.55 14.00 0.61
CA PRO A 379 -2.18 13.01 -0.28
C PRO A 379 -1.67 11.58 -0.07
N VAL A 380 -0.38 11.45 0.27
CA VAL A 380 0.28 10.16 0.53
C VAL A 380 -0.27 9.57 1.83
N ARG A 381 -0.36 10.38 2.88
CA ARG A 381 -1.01 10.00 4.14
C ARG A 381 -2.46 9.53 3.92
N LEU A 382 -3.25 10.30 3.18
CA LEU A 382 -4.63 9.96 2.89
C LEU A 382 -4.75 8.61 2.16
N ASN A 383 -3.86 8.34 1.20
CA ASN A 383 -3.83 7.04 0.51
C ASN A 383 -3.47 5.88 1.43
N ARG A 384 -2.52 6.06 2.37
CA ARG A 384 -2.23 5.05 3.41
C ARG A 384 -3.46 4.77 4.28
N ASP A 385 -4.17 5.82 4.68
CA ASP A 385 -5.38 5.67 5.51
C ASP A 385 -6.49 4.95 4.73
N VAL A 386 -6.60 5.17 3.41
CA VAL A 386 -7.51 4.40 2.54
C VAL A 386 -7.08 2.94 2.40
N GLU A 387 -5.78 2.66 2.25
CA GLU A 387 -5.26 1.30 2.20
C GLU A 387 -5.57 0.52 3.49
N LYS A 388 -5.40 1.17 4.65
CA LYS A 388 -5.80 0.61 5.95
C LYS A 388 -7.31 0.35 6.01
N LEU A 389 -8.14 1.29 5.55
CA LEU A 389 -9.58 1.10 5.44
C LEU A 389 -9.94 -0.12 4.58
N LYS A 390 -9.32 -0.27 3.40
CA LYS A 390 -9.53 -1.44 2.51
C LYS A 390 -9.21 -2.76 3.21
N ILE A 391 -8.08 -2.83 3.90
CA ILE A 391 -7.63 -4.04 4.60
C ILE A 391 -8.62 -4.41 5.71
N GLU A 392 -9.10 -3.45 6.49
CA GLU A 392 -10.06 -3.72 7.56
C GLU A 392 -11.45 -4.08 7.02
N LEU A 393 -11.91 -3.41 5.96
CA LEU A 393 -13.17 -3.74 5.28
C LEU A 393 -13.19 -5.12 4.62
N SER A 394 -12.01 -5.73 4.41
CA SER A 394 -11.92 -7.13 3.97
C SER A 394 -12.28 -8.12 5.08
N LYS A 395 -12.44 -7.64 6.34
CA LYS A 395 -12.76 -8.43 7.53
C LYS A 395 -14.08 -7.99 8.18
N THR A 396 -14.43 -6.72 8.06
CA THR A 396 -15.61 -6.11 8.71
C THR A 396 -16.51 -5.40 7.69
N ALA A 397 -17.81 -5.36 7.96
CA ALA A 397 -18.78 -4.69 7.08
C ALA A 397 -18.66 -3.15 7.09
N ARG A 398 -18.04 -2.58 8.14
CA ARG A 398 -17.88 -1.14 8.35
C ARG A 398 -16.52 -0.84 8.96
N SER A 399 -15.92 0.27 8.58
CA SER A 399 -14.64 0.77 9.10
C SER A 399 -14.58 2.29 8.98
N GLU A 400 -13.73 2.94 9.77
CA GLU A 400 -13.50 4.38 9.68
C GLU A 400 -12.03 4.74 9.94
N CYS A 401 -11.61 5.91 9.45
CA CYS A 401 -10.30 6.47 9.73
C CYS A 401 -10.40 7.94 10.12
N SER A 402 -9.57 8.36 11.08
CA SER A 402 -9.51 9.76 11.51
C SER A 402 -8.73 10.59 10.50
N LEU A 403 -9.37 11.65 10.01
CA LEU A 403 -8.77 12.66 9.15
C LEU A 403 -8.57 13.99 9.90
N SER A 404 -8.32 13.92 11.21
CA SER A 404 -8.15 15.11 12.07
C SER A 404 -7.01 16.04 11.63
N TYR A 405 -6.08 15.54 10.82
CA TYR A 405 -5.00 16.30 10.21
C TYR A 405 -5.43 17.15 9.00
N ILE A 406 -6.65 16.95 8.50
CA ILE A 406 -7.30 17.78 7.47
C ILE A 406 -8.23 18.79 8.12
N GLU A 407 -9.04 18.32 9.06
CA GLU A 407 -10.00 19.15 9.80
C GLU A 407 -10.26 18.47 11.15
N PRO A 408 -10.25 19.21 12.28
CA PRO A 408 -10.46 18.62 13.60
C PRO A 408 -11.72 17.76 13.66
N SER A 409 -11.59 16.53 14.18
CA SER A 409 -12.69 15.55 14.29
C SER A 409 -13.28 15.07 12.96
N LEU A 410 -12.67 15.37 11.82
CA LEU A 410 -13.08 14.78 10.55
C LEU A 410 -12.78 13.28 10.56
N VAL A 411 -13.74 12.48 10.12
CA VAL A 411 -13.65 11.02 10.04
C VAL A 411 -14.15 10.57 8.67
N ALA A 412 -13.39 9.71 8.00
CA ALA A 412 -13.87 9.00 6.82
C ALA A 412 -14.47 7.67 7.22
N GLN A 413 -15.70 7.43 6.79
CA GLN A 413 -16.41 6.18 7.04
C GLN A 413 -16.60 5.43 5.74
N ALA A 414 -16.45 4.12 5.81
CA ALA A 414 -16.60 3.25 4.67
C ALA A 414 -17.28 1.94 5.08
N THR A 415 -17.91 1.32 4.10
CA THR A 415 -18.62 0.04 4.25
C THR A 415 -18.12 -0.97 3.23
N ASP A 416 -18.46 -2.24 3.42
CA ASP A 416 -18.26 -3.30 2.43
C ASP A 416 -18.84 -2.95 1.05
N THR A 417 -19.96 -2.23 1.01
CA THR A 417 -20.58 -1.74 -0.22
C THR A 417 -19.69 -0.72 -0.92
N HIS A 418 -19.06 0.20 -0.17
CA HIS A 418 -18.07 1.12 -0.73
C HIS A 418 -16.85 0.37 -1.27
N LEU A 419 -16.39 -0.68 -0.57
CA LEU A 419 -15.28 -1.52 -1.04
C LEU A 419 -15.66 -2.26 -2.32
N ALA A 420 -16.84 -2.89 -2.40
CA ALA A 420 -17.31 -3.61 -3.58
C ALA A 420 -17.40 -2.67 -4.80
N LEU A 421 -18.01 -1.48 -4.64
CA LEU A 421 -18.10 -0.47 -5.69
C LEU A 421 -16.74 0.13 -6.06
N GLY A 422 -15.80 0.20 -5.12
CA GLY A 422 -14.42 0.64 -5.37
C GLY A 422 -13.61 -0.40 -6.13
N ALA A 423 -13.86 -1.69 -5.88
CA ALA A 423 -13.14 -2.81 -6.48
C ALA A 423 -13.66 -3.19 -7.88
N GLU A 424 -14.83 -2.72 -8.30
CA GLU A 424 -15.52 -3.16 -9.54
C GLU A 424 -14.62 -3.13 -10.80
N SER A 425 -13.87 -2.04 -11.01
CA SER A 425 -12.99 -1.89 -12.18
C SER A 425 -11.80 -2.85 -12.15
N PHE A 426 -11.28 -3.14 -10.95
CA PHE A 426 -10.22 -4.14 -10.75
C PHE A 426 -10.79 -5.54 -10.99
N MET A 427 -11.90 -5.89 -10.34
CA MET A 427 -12.52 -7.21 -10.44
C MET A 427 -12.92 -7.56 -11.86
N ARG A 428 -13.50 -6.61 -12.61
CA ARG A 428 -13.84 -6.83 -14.02
C ARG A 428 -12.63 -7.24 -14.86
N SER A 429 -11.49 -6.56 -14.69
CA SER A 429 -10.27 -6.90 -15.43
C SER A 429 -9.63 -8.19 -14.91
N PHE A 430 -9.68 -8.42 -13.61
CA PHE A 430 -9.16 -9.64 -13.00
C PHE A 430 -9.94 -10.88 -13.45
N GLU A 431 -11.27 -10.83 -13.45
CA GLU A 431 -12.14 -11.91 -13.93
C GLU A 431 -11.94 -12.18 -15.42
N GLN A 432 -11.75 -11.13 -16.24
CA GLN A 432 -11.39 -11.27 -17.65
C GLN A 432 -10.05 -11.98 -17.84
N LEU A 433 -9.04 -11.63 -17.04
CA LEU A 433 -7.74 -12.29 -17.04
C LEU A 433 -7.87 -13.76 -16.62
N LEU A 434 -8.59 -14.04 -15.53
CA LEU A 434 -8.82 -15.41 -15.08
C LEU A 434 -9.56 -16.25 -16.12
N ALA A 435 -10.57 -15.69 -16.80
CA ALA A 435 -11.29 -16.38 -17.87
C ALA A 435 -10.37 -16.69 -19.06
N GLN A 436 -9.47 -15.77 -19.43
CA GLN A 436 -8.45 -16.02 -20.44
C GLN A 436 -7.53 -17.17 -20.02
N VAL A 437 -6.96 -17.10 -18.82
CA VAL A 437 -6.05 -18.13 -18.31
C VAL A 437 -6.74 -19.49 -18.22
N SER A 438 -7.97 -19.54 -17.70
CA SER A 438 -8.76 -20.77 -17.58
C SER A 438 -9.00 -21.43 -18.95
N LYS A 439 -9.31 -20.62 -19.98
CA LYS A 439 -9.46 -21.11 -21.35
C LYS A 439 -8.15 -21.63 -21.94
N GLU A 440 -7.05 -20.92 -21.75
CA GLU A 440 -5.73 -21.28 -22.27
C GLU A 440 -5.07 -22.46 -21.53
N THR A 441 -5.54 -22.76 -20.31
CA THR A 441 -4.99 -23.82 -19.46
C THR A 441 -5.95 -24.98 -19.20
N GLN A 442 -7.03 -25.08 -19.98
CA GLN A 442 -8.10 -26.09 -19.82
C GLN A 442 -7.63 -27.56 -19.86
N GLU A 443 -6.47 -27.84 -20.46
CA GLU A 443 -5.88 -29.18 -20.51
C GLU A 443 -5.14 -29.58 -19.22
N TYR A 444 -4.90 -28.62 -18.33
CA TYR A 444 -4.21 -28.83 -17.07
C TYR A 444 -5.22 -28.84 -15.90
N THR A 445 -4.84 -29.52 -14.82
CA THR A 445 -5.50 -29.38 -13.51
C THR A 445 -4.44 -28.93 -12.51
N PRO A 446 -4.02 -27.66 -12.59
CA PRO A 446 -2.90 -27.17 -11.78
C PRO A 446 -3.30 -27.02 -10.31
N VAL A 447 -2.31 -27.13 -9.42
CA VAL A 447 -2.45 -26.65 -8.04
C VAL A 447 -2.30 -25.13 -8.07
N LEU A 448 -3.25 -24.41 -7.49
CA LEU A 448 -3.26 -22.95 -7.44
C LEU A 448 -2.38 -22.48 -6.29
N PHE A 449 -1.44 -21.59 -6.56
CA PHE A 449 -0.57 -20.98 -5.56
C PHE A 449 -0.79 -19.47 -5.56
N LEU A 450 -1.34 -18.94 -4.47
CA LEU A 450 -1.67 -17.52 -4.34
C LEU A 450 -0.54 -16.78 -3.61
N THR A 451 -0.07 -15.67 -4.17
CA THR A 451 0.96 -14.81 -3.56
C THR A 451 0.68 -13.33 -3.86
N GLY A 452 1.40 -12.44 -3.19
CA GLY A 452 1.16 -11.02 -3.16
C GLY A 452 0.14 -10.63 -2.09
N GLY A 453 0.32 -9.46 -1.45
CA GLY A 453 -0.48 -9.05 -0.30
C GLY A 453 -2.00 -8.96 -0.56
N MET A 454 -2.40 -8.68 -1.80
CA MET A 454 -3.79 -8.55 -2.21
C MET A 454 -4.48 -9.91 -2.45
N SER A 455 -3.70 -10.99 -2.66
CA SER A 455 -4.25 -12.34 -2.85
C SER A 455 -4.99 -12.90 -1.63
N ARG A 456 -4.81 -12.28 -0.46
CA ARG A 456 -5.49 -12.62 0.80
C ARG A 456 -6.93 -12.12 0.86
N ALA A 457 -7.34 -11.22 -0.04
CA ALA A 457 -8.67 -10.65 -0.02
C ALA A 457 -9.75 -11.72 -0.33
N PRO A 458 -10.82 -11.85 0.47
CA PRO A 458 -11.81 -12.90 0.27
C PRO A 458 -12.44 -12.92 -1.13
N TYR A 459 -12.75 -11.75 -1.69
CA TYR A 459 -13.34 -11.63 -3.03
C TYR A 459 -12.36 -12.02 -4.15
N VAL A 460 -11.06 -11.91 -3.93
CA VAL A 460 -10.03 -12.37 -4.86
C VAL A 460 -9.93 -13.90 -4.83
N ILE A 461 -9.87 -14.49 -3.64
CA ILE A 461 -9.84 -15.95 -3.46
C ILE A 461 -11.09 -16.58 -4.09
N GLU A 462 -12.25 -15.98 -3.87
CA GLU A 462 -13.52 -16.46 -4.43
C GLU A 462 -13.54 -16.40 -5.96
N ALA A 463 -13.08 -15.30 -6.56
CA ALA A 463 -12.98 -15.19 -8.02
C ALA A 463 -12.04 -16.25 -8.62
N VAL A 464 -10.89 -16.52 -7.98
CA VAL A 464 -9.98 -17.59 -8.41
C VAL A 464 -10.66 -18.96 -8.32
N LYS A 465 -11.35 -19.27 -7.22
CA LYS A 465 -12.08 -20.54 -7.06
C LYS A 465 -13.16 -20.73 -8.12
N GLN A 466 -13.88 -19.66 -8.46
CA GLN A 466 -14.91 -19.70 -9.50
C GLN A 466 -14.32 -19.93 -10.89
N ALA A 467 -13.15 -19.36 -11.19
CA ALA A 467 -12.46 -19.55 -12.46
C ALA A 467 -11.83 -20.95 -12.59
N PHE A 468 -11.45 -21.58 -11.47
CA PHE A 468 -10.76 -22.87 -11.42
C PHE A 468 -11.40 -23.85 -10.42
N PRO A 469 -12.68 -24.25 -10.60
CA PRO A 469 -13.46 -24.97 -9.58
C PRO A 469 -12.99 -26.40 -9.32
N ARG A 470 -12.11 -26.95 -10.17
CA ARG A 470 -11.56 -28.31 -10.06
C ARG A 470 -10.13 -28.34 -9.54
N CYS A 471 -9.56 -27.18 -9.20
CA CYS A 471 -8.16 -27.06 -8.83
C CYS A 471 -8.03 -26.85 -7.32
N ASP A 472 -7.09 -27.56 -6.70
CA ASP A 472 -6.77 -27.37 -5.28
C ASP A 472 -5.95 -26.10 -5.08
N ILE A 473 -6.14 -25.42 -3.94
CA ILE A 473 -5.31 -24.26 -3.55
C ILE A 473 -4.27 -24.73 -2.54
N ALA A 474 -2.99 -24.52 -2.86
CA ALA A 474 -1.88 -24.79 -1.95
C ALA A 474 -1.91 -23.83 -0.74
N PRO A 475 -1.54 -24.30 0.45
CA PRO A 475 -1.23 -23.41 1.57
C PRO A 475 -0.03 -22.53 1.20
N SER A 476 -0.15 -21.20 1.33
CA SER A 476 0.94 -20.27 1.06
C SER A 476 1.00 -19.15 2.08
N GLU A 477 2.22 -18.73 2.45
CA GLU A 477 2.44 -17.41 3.03
C GLU A 477 2.46 -16.37 1.93
N ALA A 478 1.30 -15.74 1.72
CA ALA A 478 1.05 -14.87 0.57
C ALA A 478 2.06 -13.71 0.38
N SER A 479 2.83 -13.29 1.39
CA SER A 479 3.69 -12.09 1.28
C SER A 479 5.14 -12.34 0.90
N LEU A 480 5.69 -13.55 1.08
CA LEU A 480 7.14 -13.81 0.93
C LEU A 480 7.48 -14.76 -0.22
N GLY A 481 6.49 -15.40 -0.85
CA GLY A 481 6.74 -16.41 -1.90
C GLY A 481 7.59 -15.92 -3.07
N VAL A 482 7.46 -14.64 -3.44
CA VAL A 482 8.27 -14.03 -4.53
C VAL A 482 9.73 -13.92 -4.10
N VAL A 483 10.03 -13.32 -2.94
CA VAL A 483 11.41 -13.11 -2.48
C VAL A 483 12.12 -14.43 -2.16
N ASP A 484 11.38 -15.41 -1.65
CA ASP A 484 11.85 -16.77 -1.43
C ASP A 484 12.39 -17.37 -2.72
N GLY A 485 11.57 -17.34 -3.76
CA GLY A 485 11.94 -17.83 -5.08
C GLY A 485 13.06 -17.04 -5.75
N LEU A 486 13.07 -15.72 -5.59
CA LEU A 486 14.18 -14.86 -6.07
C LEU A 486 15.50 -15.24 -5.41
N SER A 487 15.50 -15.54 -4.11
CA SER A 487 16.71 -15.93 -3.38
C SER A 487 17.27 -17.28 -3.84
N VAL A 488 16.38 -18.24 -4.10
CA VAL A 488 16.76 -19.55 -4.66
C VAL A 488 17.34 -19.35 -6.05
N TYR A 489 16.64 -18.62 -6.93
CA TYR A 489 17.10 -18.35 -8.28
C TYR A 489 18.44 -17.59 -8.30
N ALA A 490 18.63 -16.63 -7.40
CA ALA A 490 19.88 -15.91 -7.21
C ALA A 490 21.04 -16.89 -6.92
N SER A 491 20.84 -17.87 -6.04
CA SER A 491 21.88 -18.88 -5.75
C SER A 491 22.21 -19.76 -6.95
N LEU A 492 21.22 -20.10 -7.79
CA LEU A 492 21.40 -20.92 -8.98
C LEU A 492 22.12 -20.18 -10.13
N THR A 493 22.09 -18.85 -10.10
CA THR A 493 22.63 -17.98 -11.16
C THR A 493 23.78 -17.11 -10.69
N GLN A 494 24.27 -17.35 -9.48
CA GLN A 494 25.46 -16.72 -8.94
C GLN A 494 26.66 -17.13 -9.80
N ARG A 495 27.34 -16.14 -10.38
CA ARG A 495 28.55 -16.33 -11.18
C ARG A 495 29.76 -15.86 -10.41
#